data_AF-A0A848Z6V4-F1
#
_entry.id   AF-A0A848Z6V4-F1
#
_cell.length_a   1.000
_cell.length_b   1.000
_cell.length_c   1.000
_cell.angle_alpha   90.00
_cell.angle_beta   90.00
_cell.angle_gamma   90.00
#
_symmetry.space_group_name_H-M   'P 1'
#
loop_
_entity.id
_entity.type
_entity.pdbx_description
1 polymer ?
#
loop_
_entity_poly.entity_id
_entity_poly.type
_entity_poly.pdbx_seq_one_letter_code
_entity_poly.pdbx_strand_id
1 'polypeptide(L)'
;MAEGFRIPGPVMRWRHAGAAIGLAVLLGACGGFTPGPIMRGQAAAGGAGDVAACRVVFAAIDRSVGTAGVGDAEAARIAGLPYLRIARFLASFRHRDLDPGAEAAWLDRLAALDRQARTVELANLPAAGQRALGAEIEAIVGRPESPLDGVRRCAAILRRHDFADTGRIEALRRTAYVPDHYAFWPQLFGLYPVSAVAVAAGFESWKVEFLADFADAPEAGPPTAGLSVYRPPATAALLPPRAVAAILAGARRNPLGIAEPTGRDLRALVETFAPVWQVER
;
A
#
# COMPACT_ATOMS: atom_id res chain seq x y z
N MET A 1 -8.26 61.54 -31.22
CA MET A 1 -9.43 62.34 -30.82
C MET A 1 -10.52 61.33 -30.49
N ALA A 2 -11.02 61.12 -29.28
CA ALA A 2 -10.98 61.82 -27.99
C ALA A 2 -10.56 60.79 -26.91
N GLU A 3 -9.67 61.11 -25.96
CA GLU A 3 -10.00 61.64 -24.61
C GLU A 3 -11.16 60.86 -23.95
N GLY A 4 -11.05 60.20 -22.81
CA GLY A 4 -10.09 60.24 -21.71
C GLY A 4 -10.91 59.99 -20.45
N PHE A 5 -10.58 58.99 -19.63
CA PHE A 5 -11.07 58.97 -18.25
C PHE A 5 -10.16 58.14 -17.35
N ARG A 6 -9.55 58.84 -16.39
CA ARG A 6 -8.80 58.36 -15.24
C ARG A 6 -9.68 58.63 -14.02
N ILE A 7 -9.81 57.67 -13.11
CA ILE A 7 -10.12 57.95 -11.70
C ILE A 7 -9.15 57.18 -10.79
N PRO A 8 -8.65 57.79 -9.69
CA PRO A 8 -7.53 57.30 -8.89
C PRO A 8 -7.93 56.65 -7.54
N GLY A 9 -7.08 55.74 -7.04
CA GLY A 9 -6.84 55.44 -5.62
C GLY A 9 -7.94 54.68 -4.85
N PRO A 10 -7.62 54.05 -3.69
CA PRO A 10 -6.46 54.30 -2.84
C PRO A 10 -5.52 53.09 -2.66
N VAL A 11 -4.23 53.40 -2.58
CA VAL A 11 -3.16 52.54 -2.05
C VAL A 11 -3.29 52.43 -0.53
N MET A 12 -3.73 51.27 -0.05
CA MET A 12 -3.73 50.97 1.39
C MET A 12 -2.33 50.55 1.84
N ARG A 13 -1.58 51.53 2.38
CA ARG A 13 -0.29 51.33 3.04
C ARG A 13 -0.52 50.58 4.36
N TRP A 14 -0.30 49.27 4.36
CA TRP A 14 -0.18 48.51 5.62
C TRP A 14 1.19 48.79 6.24
N ARG A 15 1.20 49.70 7.21
CA ARG A 15 2.36 49.96 8.07
C ARG A 15 2.52 48.79 9.03
N HIS A 16 3.70 48.18 9.01
CA HIS A 16 4.13 47.15 9.95
C HIS A 16 4.01 47.63 11.40
N ALA A 17 3.27 46.91 12.23
CA ALA A 17 3.45 46.90 13.68
C ALA A 17 2.84 45.63 14.26
N GLY A 18 3.68 44.75 14.82
CA GLY A 18 3.24 43.79 15.83
C GLY A 18 2.85 42.41 15.34
N ALA A 19 3.83 41.58 14.97
CA ALA A 19 3.76 40.13 15.20
C ALA A 19 5.15 39.48 15.13
N ALA A 20 6.18 40.20 15.60
CA ALA A 20 7.48 39.60 15.87
C ALA A 20 7.50 39.18 17.33
N ILE A 21 6.87 38.03 17.65
CA ILE A 21 7.09 37.15 18.81
C ILE A 21 6.17 35.95 18.55
N GLY A 22 6.71 34.89 17.96
CA GLY A 22 5.94 33.70 17.56
C GLY A 22 6.64 32.78 16.57
N LEU A 23 7.92 33.02 16.24
CA LEU A 23 8.72 32.23 15.30
C LEU A 23 9.98 31.61 15.94
N ALA A 24 10.01 31.46 17.27
CA ALA A 24 11.19 31.00 18.01
C ALA A 24 11.01 29.69 18.80
N VAL A 25 9.99 28.87 18.49
CA VAL A 25 9.75 27.59 19.20
C VAL A 25 9.76 26.36 18.26
N LEU A 26 9.97 26.52 16.96
CA LEU A 26 9.94 25.40 15.99
C LEU A 26 11.32 24.85 15.55
N LEU A 27 12.43 25.23 16.21
CA LEU A 27 13.78 24.79 15.82
C LEU A 27 14.53 24.11 16.98
N GLY A 28 13.99 23.00 17.49
CA GLY A 28 14.63 22.29 18.60
C GLY A 28 14.24 20.83 18.77
N ALA A 29 14.25 20.02 17.70
CA ALA A 29 14.16 18.56 17.84
C ALA A 29 14.71 17.79 16.62
N CYS A 30 15.91 18.12 16.16
CA CYS A 30 16.74 17.20 15.38
C CYS A 30 17.94 16.79 16.24
N GLY A 31 17.68 15.96 17.25
CA GLY A 31 18.71 15.31 18.05
C GLY A 31 19.12 13.99 17.39
N GLY A 32 20.37 13.90 16.96
CA GLY A 32 20.93 12.79 16.21
C GLY A 32 20.96 11.47 16.99
N PHE A 33 20.64 10.39 16.28
CA PHE A 33 20.85 9.03 16.75
C PHE A 33 22.30 8.63 16.46
N THR A 34 23.15 8.58 17.48
CA THR A 34 24.49 7.98 17.40
C THR A 34 24.37 6.47 17.66
N PRO A 35 24.65 5.59 16.68
CA PRO A 35 24.77 4.17 16.96
C PRO A 35 26.09 3.92 17.73
N GLY A 36 25.99 3.38 18.94
CA GLY A 36 27.14 2.92 19.71
C GLY A 36 27.82 1.70 19.08
N PRO A 37 29.09 1.42 19.43
CA PRO A 37 29.83 0.29 18.85
C PRO A 37 29.25 -1.04 19.33
N ILE A 38 28.93 -1.92 18.36
CA ILE A 38 28.42 -3.27 18.61
C ILE A 38 29.60 -4.18 18.97
N MET A 39 29.65 -4.65 20.22
CA MET A 39 30.54 -5.75 20.63
C MET A 39 30.16 -7.04 19.88
N ARG A 40 31.14 -7.63 19.21
CA ARG A 40 31.03 -8.89 18.45
C ARG A 40 31.00 -10.08 19.42
N GLY A 41 29.81 -10.68 19.60
CA GLY A 41 29.65 -12.04 20.13
C GLY A 41 29.45 -13.04 18.99
N GLN A 42 30.13 -14.19 19.05
CA GLN A 42 30.25 -15.19 17.99
C GLN A 42 28.94 -15.97 17.72
N ALA A 43 28.84 -16.45 16.48
CA ALA A 43 27.63 -16.90 15.80
C ALA A 43 27.22 -18.36 16.06
N ALA A 44 25.91 -18.59 16.16
CA ALA A 44 25.27 -19.83 15.73
C ALA A 44 24.89 -19.70 14.24
N ALA A 45 24.92 -20.81 13.48
CA ALA A 45 24.66 -20.82 12.04
C ALA A 45 23.30 -20.15 11.70
N GLY A 46 23.37 -19.03 10.96
CA GLY A 46 22.31 -17.99 10.93
C GLY A 46 22.62 -16.82 11.86
N GLY A 47 23.87 -16.39 11.90
CA GLY A 47 24.41 -15.55 12.97
C GLY A 47 23.83 -14.14 13.03
N ALA A 48 24.16 -13.40 14.09
CA ALA A 48 23.84 -11.97 14.21
C ALA A 48 24.26 -11.16 12.95
N GLY A 49 25.31 -11.60 12.26
CA GLY A 49 25.75 -11.04 10.97
C GLY A 49 24.73 -11.22 9.84
N ASP A 50 24.07 -12.37 9.72
CA ASP A 50 23.08 -12.62 8.67
C ASP A 50 21.80 -11.81 8.91
N VAL A 51 21.39 -11.69 10.17
CA VAL A 51 20.26 -10.85 10.57
C VAL A 51 20.54 -9.38 10.24
N ALA A 52 21.74 -8.89 10.57
CA ALA A 52 22.16 -7.52 10.25
C ALA A 52 22.19 -7.29 8.73
N ALA A 53 22.82 -8.18 7.96
CA ALA A 53 22.86 -8.10 6.50
C ALA A 53 21.45 -8.06 5.90
N CYS A 54 20.53 -8.89 6.40
CA CYS A 54 19.17 -8.91 5.91
C CYS A 54 18.36 -7.64 6.21
N ARG A 55 18.60 -6.99 7.36
CA ARG A 55 18.03 -5.66 7.61
C ARG A 55 18.57 -4.63 6.62
N VAL A 56 19.86 -4.71 6.28
CA VAL A 56 20.48 -3.82 5.28
C VAL A 56 19.90 -4.06 3.88
N VAL A 57 19.65 -5.32 3.49
CA VAL A 57 18.97 -5.64 2.21
C VAL A 57 17.60 -4.96 2.12
N PHE A 58 16.76 -5.10 3.15
CA PHE A 58 15.45 -4.43 3.17
C PHE A 58 15.57 -2.90 3.15
N ALA A 59 16.54 -2.34 3.87
CA ALA A 59 16.78 -0.90 3.85
C ALA A 59 17.23 -0.41 2.47
N ALA A 60 18.07 -1.17 1.75
CA ALA A 60 18.48 -0.85 0.39
C ALA A 60 17.28 -0.83 -0.57
N ILE A 61 16.44 -1.87 -0.52
CA ILE A 61 15.19 -1.93 -1.30
C ILE A 61 14.29 -0.74 -0.97
N ASP A 62 14.06 -0.46 0.31
CA ASP A 62 13.21 0.64 0.75
C ASP A 62 13.68 2.00 0.25
N ARG A 63 14.99 2.24 0.26
CA ARG A 63 15.59 3.46 -0.29
C ARG A 63 15.42 3.52 -1.81
N SER A 64 15.72 2.45 -2.54
CA SER A 64 15.59 2.44 -4.01
C SER A 64 14.16 2.69 -4.45
N VAL A 65 13.19 2.04 -3.81
CA VAL A 65 11.75 2.22 -4.06
C VAL A 65 11.30 3.63 -3.70
N GLY A 66 11.74 4.15 -2.54
CA GLY A 66 11.41 5.50 -2.09
C GLY A 66 11.95 6.59 -3.01
N THR A 67 13.22 6.49 -3.42
CA THR A 67 13.86 7.42 -4.35
C THR A 67 13.18 7.42 -5.72
N ALA A 68 12.72 6.26 -6.20
CA ALA A 68 12.02 6.15 -7.46
C ALA A 68 10.53 6.54 -7.38
N GLY A 69 9.95 6.67 -6.18
CA GLY A 69 8.54 6.96 -6.00
C GLY A 69 7.60 5.82 -6.45
N VAL A 70 8.09 4.57 -6.44
CA VAL A 70 7.36 3.40 -6.96
C VAL A 70 6.81 2.48 -5.86
N GLY A 71 6.61 3.04 -4.66
CA GLY A 71 6.10 2.30 -3.51
C GLY A 71 4.67 1.80 -3.71
N ASP A 72 4.38 0.61 -3.20
CA ASP A 72 3.02 0.10 -3.10
C ASP A 72 2.26 0.85 -1.98
N ALA A 73 1.06 1.34 -2.30
CA ALA A 73 0.19 2.06 -1.37
C ALA A 73 -0.89 1.16 -0.73
N GLU A 74 -1.06 -0.07 -1.19
CA GLU A 74 -2.12 -0.97 -0.73
C GLU A 74 -1.79 -1.64 0.60
N ALA A 75 -0.53 -2.08 0.79
CA ALA A 75 -0.08 -2.76 1.99
C ALA A 75 0.89 -1.89 2.81
N ALA A 76 0.49 -1.56 4.04
CA ALA A 76 1.30 -0.73 4.94
C ALA A 76 2.47 -1.52 5.54
N ARG A 77 3.64 -0.89 5.64
CA ARG A 77 4.82 -1.46 6.30
C ARG A 77 4.62 -1.54 7.81
N ILE A 78 5.10 -2.61 8.43
CA ILE A 78 5.08 -2.76 9.90
C ILE A 78 6.42 -2.30 10.47
N ALA A 79 6.37 -1.33 11.38
CA ALA A 79 7.57 -0.79 12.02
C ALA A 79 8.38 -1.89 12.74
N GLY A 80 9.68 -1.95 12.45
CA GLY A 80 10.60 -2.93 13.03
C GLY A 80 10.46 -4.37 12.50
N LEU A 81 9.61 -4.59 11.49
CA LEU A 81 9.39 -5.88 10.82
C LEU A 81 9.36 -5.66 9.30
N PRO A 82 10.50 -5.34 8.65
CA PRO A 82 10.53 -4.82 7.28
C PRO A 82 10.10 -5.82 6.19
N TYR A 83 9.98 -7.10 6.56
CA TYR A 83 9.54 -8.21 5.73
C TYR A 83 8.06 -8.57 5.93
N LEU A 84 7.34 -7.79 6.75
CA LEU A 84 5.91 -7.92 6.97
C LEU A 84 5.19 -6.63 6.55
N ARG A 85 4.07 -6.81 5.86
CA ARG A 85 3.13 -5.73 5.58
C ARG A 85 1.73 -6.12 5.99
N ILE A 86 0.90 -5.11 6.18
CA ILE A 86 -0.47 -5.28 6.64
C ILE A 86 -1.46 -4.52 5.78
N ALA A 87 -2.55 -5.20 5.45
CA ALA A 87 -3.74 -4.60 4.86
C ALA A 87 -4.83 -4.46 5.92
N ARG A 88 -5.81 -3.58 5.69
CA ARG A 88 -6.92 -3.31 6.63
C ARG A 88 -7.66 -4.58 7.05
N PHE A 89 -7.83 -5.52 6.11
CA PHE A 89 -8.44 -6.82 6.39
C PHE A 89 -7.63 -7.64 7.41
N LEU A 90 -6.32 -7.79 7.22
CA LEU A 90 -5.47 -8.54 8.15
C LEU A 90 -5.25 -7.82 9.48
N ALA A 91 -5.37 -6.49 9.52
CA ALA A 91 -5.37 -5.73 10.77
C ALA A 91 -6.57 -6.09 11.67
N SER A 92 -7.68 -6.57 11.12
CA SER A 92 -8.84 -7.02 11.92
C SER A 92 -8.56 -8.27 12.77
N PHE A 93 -7.44 -8.97 12.52
CA PHE A 93 -7.04 -10.17 13.28
C PHE A 93 -6.17 -9.85 14.50
N ARG A 94 -5.59 -8.64 14.59
CA ARG A 94 -4.64 -8.27 15.66
C ARG A 94 -5.21 -8.42 17.08
N HIS A 95 -6.53 -8.23 17.21
CA HIS A 95 -7.27 -8.26 18.49
C HIS A 95 -8.01 -9.58 18.72
N ARG A 96 -7.96 -10.51 17.78
CA ARG A 96 -8.62 -11.81 17.94
C ARG A 96 -7.78 -12.73 18.80
N ASP A 97 -8.44 -13.57 19.58
CA ASP A 97 -7.77 -14.70 20.19
C ASP A 97 -7.49 -15.73 19.08
N LEU A 98 -6.21 -15.99 18.83
CA LEU A 98 -5.74 -16.84 17.73
C LEU A 98 -4.97 -17.99 18.37
N ASP A 99 -5.33 -19.22 18.04
CA ASP A 99 -4.50 -20.36 18.39
C ASP A 99 -3.13 -20.28 17.66
N PRO A 100 -2.10 -21.03 18.09
CA PRO A 100 -0.77 -20.95 17.49
C PRO A 100 -0.74 -21.23 15.98
N GLY A 101 -1.65 -22.07 15.47
CA GLY A 101 -1.78 -22.34 14.04
C GLY A 101 -2.35 -21.17 13.26
N ALA A 102 -3.36 -20.50 13.83
CA ALA A 102 -3.95 -19.28 13.31
C ALA A 102 -2.95 -18.11 13.34
N GLU A 103 -2.15 -17.97 14.40
CA GLU A 103 -1.08 -16.96 14.47
C GLU A 103 -0.01 -17.18 13.40
N ALA A 104 0.47 -18.41 13.24
CA ALA A 104 1.42 -18.74 12.18
C ALA A 104 0.84 -18.42 10.79
N ALA A 105 -0.43 -18.76 10.56
CA ALA A 105 -1.14 -18.48 9.32
C ALA A 105 -1.37 -16.98 9.08
N TRP A 106 -1.50 -16.18 10.15
CA TRP A 106 -1.58 -14.72 10.05
C TRP A 106 -0.22 -14.13 9.66
N LEU A 107 0.87 -14.56 10.31
CA LEU A 107 2.24 -14.16 9.97
C LEU A 107 2.59 -14.51 8.51
N ASP A 108 2.20 -15.70 8.04
CA ASP A 108 2.39 -16.13 6.65
C ASP A 108 1.73 -15.14 5.67
N ARG A 109 0.52 -14.67 5.98
CA ARG A 109 -0.21 -13.73 5.12
C ARG A 109 0.40 -12.32 5.17
N LEU A 110 0.89 -11.86 6.31
CA LEU A 110 1.61 -10.59 6.41
C LEU A 110 2.92 -10.61 5.59
N ALA A 111 3.65 -11.73 5.61
CA ALA A 111 4.85 -11.92 4.79
C ALA A 111 4.51 -12.07 3.30
N ALA A 112 3.40 -12.73 2.96
CA ALA A 112 2.93 -12.85 1.59
C ALA A 112 2.53 -11.48 1.01
N LEU A 113 1.87 -10.62 1.80
CA LEU A 113 1.57 -9.24 1.42
C LEU A 113 2.84 -8.43 1.14
N ASP A 114 3.85 -8.51 2.01
CA ASP A 114 5.12 -7.83 1.74
C ASP A 114 5.73 -8.31 0.42
N ARG A 115 5.84 -9.63 0.22
CA ARG A 115 6.42 -10.20 -1.01
C ARG A 115 5.66 -9.76 -2.27
N GLN A 116 4.33 -9.72 -2.21
CA GLN A 116 3.51 -9.25 -3.33
C GLN A 116 3.79 -7.78 -3.63
N ALA A 117 3.77 -6.93 -2.61
CA ALA A 117 4.10 -5.52 -2.75
C ALA A 117 5.52 -5.31 -3.32
N ARG A 118 6.53 -6.02 -2.79
CA ARG A 118 7.91 -5.96 -3.31
C ARG A 118 8.02 -6.39 -4.75
N THR A 119 7.23 -7.38 -5.18
CA THR A 119 7.23 -7.82 -6.59
C THR A 119 6.82 -6.67 -7.51
N VAL A 120 5.77 -5.93 -7.16
CA VAL A 120 5.31 -4.78 -7.94
C VAL A 120 6.30 -3.62 -7.84
N GLU A 121 6.75 -3.27 -6.63
CA GLU A 121 7.71 -2.18 -6.39
C GLU A 121 9.00 -2.37 -7.19
N LEU A 122 9.56 -3.58 -7.18
CA LEU A 122 10.80 -3.90 -7.90
C LEU A 122 10.59 -3.93 -9.42
N ALA A 123 9.43 -4.40 -9.89
CA ALA A 123 9.08 -4.37 -11.32
C ALA A 123 8.94 -2.94 -11.85
N ASN A 124 8.46 -2.01 -11.01
CA ASN A 124 8.27 -0.62 -11.36
C ASN A 124 9.56 0.21 -11.29
N LEU A 125 10.65 -0.30 -10.71
CA LEU A 125 11.92 0.43 -10.68
C LEU A 125 12.44 0.70 -12.10
N PRO A 126 12.96 1.92 -12.38
CA PRO A 126 13.67 2.19 -13.62
C PRO A 126 14.86 1.23 -13.81
N ALA A 127 15.21 0.90 -15.06
CA ALA A 127 16.26 -0.07 -15.35
C ALA A 127 17.63 0.26 -14.70
N ALA A 128 17.98 1.54 -14.57
CA ALA A 128 19.17 1.97 -13.86
C ALA A 128 19.09 1.67 -12.35
N GLY A 129 17.92 1.90 -11.75
CA GLY A 129 17.66 1.58 -10.34
C GLY A 129 17.69 0.08 -10.06
N GLN A 130 17.14 -0.73 -10.98
CA GLN A 130 17.22 -2.20 -10.87
C GLN A 130 18.66 -2.71 -10.88
N ARG A 131 19.51 -2.21 -11.79
CA ARG A 131 20.94 -2.58 -11.85
C ARG A 131 21.71 -2.14 -10.62
N ALA A 132 21.52 -0.89 -10.18
CA ALA A 132 22.20 -0.36 -9.00
C ALA A 132 21.82 -1.13 -7.72
N LEU A 133 20.52 -1.42 -7.54
CA LEU A 133 20.04 -2.21 -6.40
C LEU A 133 20.58 -3.64 -6.44
N GLY A 134 20.61 -4.28 -7.63
CA GLY A 134 21.18 -5.62 -7.79
C GLY A 134 22.65 -5.68 -7.36
N ALA A 135 23.47 -4.73 -7.82
CA ALA A 135 24.88 -4.63 -7.44
C ALA A 135 25.07 -4.35 -5.94
N GLU A 136 24.23 -3.50 -5.35
CA GLU A 136 24.28 -3.23 -3.91
C GLU A 136 23.93 -4.47 -3.09
N ILE A 137 22.88 -5.21 -3.47
CA ILE A 137 22.50 -6.45 -2.79
C ILE A 137 23.62 -7.47 -2.89
N GLU A 138 24.21 -7.68 -4.08
CA GLU A 138 25.36 -8.57 -4.27
C GLU A 138 26.53 -8.19 -3.35
N ALA A 139 26.84 -6.90 -3.20
CA ALA A 139 27.87 -6.42 -2.30
C ALA A 139 27.54 -6.68 -0.81
N ILE A 140 26.26 -6.54 -0.41
CA ILE A 140 25.81 -6.83 0.96
C ILE A 140 25.92 -8.31 1.28
N VAL A 141 25.55 -9.18 0.33
CA VAL A 141 25.38 -10.63 0.59
C VAL A 141 26.59 -11.47 0.16
N GLY A 142 27.52 -10.88 -0.60
CA GLY A 142 28.75 -11.52 -1.07
C GLY A 142 28.56 -12.55 -2.18
N ARG A 143 27.42 -12.52 -2.89
CA ARG A 143 27.11 -13.44 -4.00
C ARG A 143 26.04 -12.86 -4.94
N PRO A 144 26.01 -13.27 -6.22
CA PRO A 144 24.93 -12.90 -7.12
C PRO A 144 23.57 -13.36 -6.55
N GLU A 145 22.65 -12.42 -6.40
CA GLU A 145 21.30 -12.68 -5.90
C GLU A 145 20.33 -11.64 -6.49
N SER A 146 19.19 -12.10 -7.01
CA SER A 146 18.15 -11.18 -7.47
C SER A 146 17.53 -10.47 -6.26
N PRO A 147 17.08 -9.20 -6.38
CA PRO A 147 16.43 -8.51 -5.27
C PRO A 147 15.25 -9.28 -4.66
N LEU A 148 14.46 -9.98 -5.50
CA LEU A 148 13.33 -10.80 -5.02
C LEU A 148 13.76 -12.06 -4.27
N ASP A 149 14.86 -12.71 -4.66
CA ASP A 149 15.39 -13.84 -3.90
C ASP A 149 15.98 -13.38 -2.58
N GLY A 150 16.63 -12.20 -2.56
CA GLY A 150 17.05 -11.51 -1.35
C GLY A 150 15.88 -11.28 -0.38
N VAL A 151 14.74 -10.77 -0.86
CA VAL A 151 13.51 -10.61 -0.07
C VAL A 151 13.07 -11.95 0.54
N ARG A 152 12.96 -13.02 -0.25
CA ARG A 152 12.50 -14.33 0.23
C ARG A 152 13.42 -14.91 1.30
N ARG A 153 14.73 -14.91 1.03
CA ARG A 153 15.74 -15.44 1.95
C ARG A 153 15.79 -14.64 3.25
N CYS A 154 15.84 -13.30 3.13
CA CYS A 154 15.94 -12.44 4.29
C CYS A 154 14.66 -12.40 5.12
N ALA A 155 13.48 -12.46 4.52
CA ALA A 155 12.23 -12.64 5.25
C ALA A 155 12.27 -13.91 6.12
N ALA A 156 12.78 -15.03 5.59
CA ALA A 156 12.88 -16.27 6.36
C ALA A 156 13.87 -16.18 7.53
N ILE A 157 15.03 -15.53 7.33
CA ILE A 157 16.03 -15.32 8.39
C ILE A 157 15.48 -14.39 9.48
N LEU A 158 14.93 -13.24 9.10
CA LEU A 158 14.42 -12.26 10.03
C LEU A 158 13.21 -12.79 10.80
N ARG A 159 12.30 -13.52 10.13
CA ARG A 159 11.16 -14.16 10.80
C ARG A 159 11.57 -15.15 11.87
N ARG A 160 12.52 -16.05 11.57
CA ARG A 160 13.04 -17.00 12.56
C ARG A 160 13.69 -16.30 13.75
N HIS A 161 14.44 -15.23 13.49
CA HIS A 161 15.07 -14.45 14.54
C HIS A 161 14.04 -13.70 15.40
N ASP A 162 13.10 -12.99 14.79
CA ASP A 162 12.14 -12.13 15.49
C ASP A 162 11.13 -12.93 16.31
N PHE A 163 10.63 -14.06 15.79
CA PHE A 163 9.59 -14.85 16.44
C PHE A 163 10.13 -16.11 17.15
N ALA A 164 11.43 -16.13 17.50
CA ALA A 164 11.99 -17.12 18.42
C ALA A 164 11.51 -16.88 19.87
N ASP A 165 11.17 -15.64 20.21
CA ASP A 165 10.57 -15.23 21.48
C ASP A 165 9.07 -14.96 21.28
N THR A 166 8.24 -15.53 22.14
CA THR A 166 6.79 -15.32 22.14
C THR A 166 6.45 -13.83 22.29
N GLY A 167 7.21 -13.05 23.07
CA GLY A 167 6.94 -11.63 23.33
C GLY A 167 6.88 -10.73 22.08
N ARG A 168 7.42 -11.20 20.95
CA ARG A 168 7.37 -10.50 19.67
C ARG A 168 5.98 -10.52 19.04
N ILE A 169 5.15 -11.53 19.32
CA ILE A 169 3.80 -11.59 18.75
C ILE A 169 2.90 -10.52 19.36
N GLU A 170 3.01 -10.26 20.66
CA GLU A 170 2.27 -9.17 21.31
C GLU A 170 2.77 -7.81 20.82
N ALA A 171 4.08 -7.67 20.57
CA ALA A 171 4.63 -6.47 19.96
C ALA A 171 4.09 -6.24 18.54
N LEU A 172 4.01 -7.29 17.72
CA LEU A 172 3.38 -7.23 16.41
C LEU A 172 1.91 -6.80 16.52
N ARG A 173 1.12 -7.40 17.43
CA ARG A 173 -0.30 -7.03 17.61
C ARG A 173 -0.50 -5.55 17.91
N ARG A 174 0.43 -4.92 18.63
CA ARG A 174 0.41 -3.47 18.94
C ARG A 174 0.74 -2.59 17.73
N THR A 175 1.57 -3.05 16.79
CA THR A 175 2.02 -2.26 15.63
C THR A 175 1.35 -2.66 14.32
N ALA A 176 0.59 -3.76 14.31
CA ALA A 176 -0.19 -4.28 13.19
C ALA A 176 -1.45 -3.43 12.95
N TYR A 177 -1.27 -2.19 12.50
CA TYR A 177 -2.35 -1.30 12.08
C TYR A 177 -2.00 -0.64 10.74
N VAL A 178 -3.05 -0.30 9.98
CA VAL A 178 -2.89 0.53 8.78
C VAL A 178 -3.09 1.98 9.20
N PRO A 179 -2.11 2.87 8.99
CA PRO A 179 -2.29 4.29 9.25
C PRO A 179 -3.49 4.85 8.48
N ASP A 180 -4.26 5.73 9.10
CA ASP A 180 -5.35 6.40 8.38
C ASP A 180 -4.78 7.53 7.54
N HIS A 181 -5.08 7.51 6.24
CA HIS A 181 -4.67 8.57 5.31
C HIS A 181 -5.66 9.75 5.30
N TYR A 182 -6.69 9.72 6.14
CA TYR A 182 -7.60 10.84 6.35
C TYR A 182 -6.94 11.84 7.30
N ALA A 183 -6.71 13.07 6.81
CA ALA A 183 -6.21 14.15 7.63
C ALA A 183 -7.27 14.51 8.70
N PHE A 184 -7.03 14.08 9.94
CA PHE A 184 -7.91 14.29 11.09
C PHE A 184 -8.08 15.79 11.45
N TRP A 185 -7.03 16.60 11.28
CA TRP A 185 -7.03 18.01 11.70
C TRP A 185 -7.96 18.91 10.85
N PRO A 186 -8.01 18.79 9.50
CA PRO A 186 -9.05 19.45 8.70
C PRO A 186 -10.49 19.06 9.05
N GLN A 187 -10.72 17.82 9.52
CA GLN A 187 -12.03 17.35 9.97
C GLN A 187 -12.41 17.95 11.34
N LEU A 188 -11.44 18.09 12.24
CA LEU A 188 -11.69 18.61 13.60
C LEU A 188 -11.86 20.14 13.65
N PHE A 189 -11.12 20.89 12.82
CA PHE A 189 -11.15 22.37 12.83
C PHE A 189 -12.12 23.01 11.83
N GLY A 190 -13.16 22.28 11.41
CA GLY A 190 -14.40 22.89 10.91
C GLY A 190 -14.32 23.65 9.58
N LEU A 191 -13.20 23.62 8.84
CA LEU A 191 -13.12 24.17 7.49
C LEU A 191 -13.78 23.26 6.46
N TYR A 192 -13.86 21.96 6.72
CA TYR A 192 -14.47 20.99 5.82
C TYR A 192 -15.95 21.28 5.49
N PRO A 193 -16.86 21.59 6.44
CA PRO A 193 -18.24 21.93 6.07
C PRO A 193 -18.35 23.20 5.20
N VAL A 194 -17.43 24.17 5.35
CA VAL A 194 -17.43 25.40 4.54
C VAL A 194 -16.89 25.14 3.14
N SER A 195 -15.76 24.44 3.02
CA SER A 195 -15.21 24.07 1.71
C SER A 195 -16.09 23.04 1.01
N ALA A 196 -16.78 22.17 1.75
CA ALA A 196 -17.71 21.17 1.20
C ALA A 196 -18.85 21.82 0.42
N VAL A 197 -19.35 23.00 0.79
CA VAL A 197 -20.38 23.69 -0.01
C VAL A 197 -19.84 24.11 -1.37
N ALA A 198 -18.65 24.72 -1.41
CA ALA A 198 -18.01 25.14 -2.65
C ALA A 198 -17.59 23.94 -3.52
N VAL A 199 -17.06 22.89 -2.90
CA VAL A 199 -16.71 21.63 -3.58
C VAL A 199 -17.96 20.93 -4.10
N ALA A 200 -19.05 20.86 -3.32
CA ALA A 200 -20.31 20.26 -3.76
C ALA A 200 -20.89 21.02 -4.96
N ALA A 201 -20.89 22.35 -4.93
CA ALA A 201 -21.34 23.16 -6.06
C ALA A 201 -20.49 22.93 -7.32
N GLY A 202 -19.15 22.89 -7.18
CA GLY A 202 -18.25 22.57 -8.28
C GLY A 202 -18.41 21.13 -8.79
N PHE A 203 -18.63 20.18 -7.89
CA PHE A 203 -18.82 18.77 -8.21
C PHE A 203 -20.14 18.52 -8.95
N GLU A 204 -21.23 19.20 -8.60
CA GLU A 204 -22.49 19.11 -9.35
C GLU A 204 -22.35 19.65 -10.78
N SER A 205 -21.67 20.79 -10.96
CA SER A 205 -21.38 21.30 -12.30
C SER A 205 -20.47 20.36 -13.09
N TRP A 206 -19.41 19.85 -12.46
CA TRP A 206 -18.51 18.86 -13.07
C TRP A 206 -19.26 17.57 -13.43
N LYS A 207 -20.20 17.10 -12.59
CA LYS A 207 -21.03 15.93 -12.89
C LYS A 207 -21.87 16.14 -14.14
N VAL A 208 -22.49 17.31 -14.31
CA VAL A 208 -23.30 17.59 -15.50
C VAL A 208 -22.45 17.50 -16.77
N GLU A 209 -21.24 18.06 -16.73
CA GLU A 209 -20.33 18.04 -17.89
C GLU A 209 -19.71 16.66 -18.13
N PHE A 210 -19.20 16.03 -17.08
CA PHE A 210 -18.41 14.79 -17.19
C PHE A 210 -19.27 13.53 -17.27
N LEU A 211 -20.47 13.52 -16.67
CA LEU A 211 -21.38 12.36 -16.74
C LEU A 211 -22.31 12.41 -17.94
N ALA A 212 -22.40 13.52 -18.69
CA ALA A 212 -23.16 13.57 -19.93
C ALA A 212 -22.68 12.49 -20.92
N ASP A 213 -21.36 12.32 -21.05
CA ASP A 213 -20.74 11.31 -21.89
C ASP A 213 -21.07 9.86 -21.45
N PHE A 214 -21.37 9.65 -20.16
CA PHE A 214 -21.81 8.36 -19.63
C PHE A 214 -23.34 8.17 -19.71
N ALA A 215 -24.10 9.25 -19.78
CA ALA A 215 -25.56 9.22 -19.93
C ALA A 215 -25.98 8.84 -21.36
N ASP A 216 -25.16 9.21 -22.35
CA ASP A 216 -25.32 8.84 -23.76
C ASP A 216 -24.61 7.52 -24.12
N ALA A 217 -24.13 6.75 -23.12
CA ALA A 217 -23.55 5.44 -23.35
C ALA A 217 -24.53 4.60 -24.17
N PRO A 218 -24.14 4.10 -25.36
CA PRO A 218 -25.07 3.44 -26.25
C PRO A 218 -25.72 2.26 -25.52
N GLU A 219 -27.06 2.23 -25.49
CA GLU A 219 -27.80 1.02 -25.13
C GLU A 219 -27.18 -0.14 -25.90
N ALA A 220 -27.02 -1.29 -25.25
CA ALA A 220 -26.33 -2.50 -25.74
C ALA A 220 -26.67 -2.84 -27.21
N GLY A 221 -26.04 -2.13 -28.13
CA GLY A 221 -26.22 -2.22 -29.57
C GLY A 221 -25.13 -3.09 -30.17
N PRO A 222 -25.27 -3.50 -31.43
CA PRO A 222 -24.24 -4.27 -32.11
C PRO A 222 -22.92 -3.48 -32.08
N PRO A 223 -21.77 -4.14 -31.80
CA PRO A 223 -20.50 -3.46 -31.62
C PRO A 223 -20.19 -2.60 -32.85
N THR A 224 -20.13 -1.29 -32.64
CA THR A 224 -19.62 -0.32 -33.60
C THR A 224 -18.15 -0.60 -33.88
N ALA A 225 -17.68 -0.27 -35.09
CA ALA A 225 -16.28 -0.43 -35.46
C ALA A 225 -15.39 0.31 -34.44
N GLY A 226 -14.46 -0.41 -33.79
CA GLY A 226 -13.58 0.14 -32.74
C GLY A 226 -13.82 -0.41 -31.33
N LEU A 227 -14.94 -1.11 -31.08
CA LEU A 227 -15.26 -1.64 -29.75
C LEU A 227 -14.68 -3.04 -29.49
N SER A 228 -13.91 -3.19 -28.40
CA SER A 228 -13.45 -4.48 -27.88
C SER A 228 -14.32 -4.95 -26.73
N VAL A 229 -14.93 -6.14 -26.85
CA VAL A 229 -15.76 -6.73 -25.80
C VAL A 229 -15.02 -7.86 -25.09
N TYR A 230 -14.81 -7.70 -23.78
CA TYR A 230 -14.25 -8.72 -22.90
C TYR A 230 -15.37 -9.35 -22.08
N ARG A 231 -15.55 -10.66 -22.21
CA ARG A 231 -16.60 -11.43 -21.53
C ARG A 231 -16.09 -12.82 -21.13
N PRO A 232 -16.69 -13.46 -20.12
CA PRO A 232 -16.38 -14.85 -19.80
C PRO A 232 -16.66 -15.78 -21.00
N PRO A 233 -16.02 -16.97 -21.06
CA PRO A 233 -16.26 -17.95 -22.11
C PRO A 233 -17.76 -18.27 -22.24
N ALA A 234 -18.28 -18.33 -23.47
CA ALA A 234 -19.70 -18.60 -23.72
C ALA A 234 -20.17 -19.96 -23.19
N THR A 235 -19.24 -20.88 -22.93
CA THR A 235 -19.48 -22.21 -22.37
C THR A 235 -19.48 -22.24 -20.84
N ALA A 236 -19.19 -21.13 -20.17
CA ALA A 236 -19.19 -21.07 -18.72
C ALA A 236 -20.61 -21.22 -18.17
N ALA A 237 -20.87 -22.33 -17.50
CA ALA A 237 -22.14 -22.53 -16.79
C ALA A 237 -22.15 -21.70 -15.51
N LEU A 238 -23.20 -20.90 -15.31
CA LEU A 238 -23.37 -20.14 -14.08
C LEU A 238 -23.56 -21.09 -12.89
N LEU A 239 -22.82 -20.84 -11.82
CA LEU A 239 -22.96 -21.63 -10.60
C LEU A 239 -24.31 -21.34 -9.92
N PRO A 240 -25.07 -22.37 -9.51
CA PRO A 240 -26.23 -22.16 -8.65
C PRO A 240 -25.78 -21.66 -7.26
N PRO A 241 -26.63 -20.88 -6.53
CA PRO A 241 -26.25 -20.32 -5.23
C PRO A 241 -25.73 -21.34 -4.21
N ARG A 242 -26.26 -22.57 -4.22
CA ARG A 242 -25.79 -23.67 -3.36
C ARG A 242 -24.34 -24.08 -3.66
N ALA A 243 -23.95 -24.10 -4.94
CA ALA A 243 -22.57 -24.39 -5.32
C ALA A 243 -21.61 -23.27 -4.92
N VAL A 244 -22.03 -22.01 -5.09
CA VAL A 244 -21.27 -20.84 -4.61
C VAL A 244 -21.05 -20.92 -3.11
N ALA A 245 -22.10 -21.18 -2.33
CA ALA A 245 -22.01 -21.34 -0.88
C ALA A 245 -21.07 -22.50 -0.48
N ALA A 246 -21.13 -23.63 -1.18
CA ALA A 246 -20.26 -24.77 -0.93
C ALA A 246 -18.78 -24.45 -1.21
N ILE A 247 -18.49 -23.75 -2.30
CA ILE A 247 -17.13 -23.27 -2.63
C ILE A 247 -16.62 -22.34 -1.52
N LEU A 248 -17.41 -21.32 -1.14
CA LEU A 248 -16.99 -20.36 -0.12
C LEU A 248 -16.80 -21.02 1.25
N ALA A 249 -17.69 -21.93 1.64
CA ALA A 249 -17.55 -22.68 2.89
C ALA A 249 -16.29 -23.57 2.86
N GLY A 250 -16.01 -24.22 1.73
CA GLY A 250 -14.81 -25.02 1.56
C GLY A 250 -13.52 -24.20 1.58
N ALA A 251 -13.53 -23.03 0.95
CA ALA A 251 -12.41 -22.10 0.90
C ALA A 251 -12.03 -21.51 2.26
N ARG A 252 -12.96 -21.50 3.23
CA ARG A 252 -12.71 -21.07 4.62
C ARG A 252 -12.00 -22.11 5.48
N ARG A 253 -11.73 -23.32 4.98
CA ARG A 253 -11.02 -24.37 5.72
C ARG A 253 -9.52 -24.07 5.80
N ASN A 254 -9.18 -23.00 6.50
CA ASN A 254 -7.83 -22.60 6.88
C ASN A 254 -7.85 -22.02 8.31
N PRO A 255 -6.70 -21.94 8.99
CA PRO A 255 -6.65 -21.50 10.38
C PRO A 255 -7.24 -20.11 10.67
N LEU A 256 -7.35 -19.24 9.66
CA LEU A 256 -7.94 -17.90 9.81
C LEU A 256 -9.40 -17.80 9.37
N GLY A 257 -9.99 -18.86 8.84
CA GLY A 257 -11.38 -18.85 8.35
C GLY A 257 -11.62 -17.90 7.17
N ILE A 258 -10.57 -17.49 6.44
CA ILE A 258 -10.68 -16.56 5.32
C ILE A 258 -11.16 -17.32 4.08
N ALA A 259 -12.12 -16.81 3.32
CA ALA A 259 -12.53 -17.45 2.08
C ALA A 259 -11.49 -17.21 0.98
N GLU A 260 -10.60 -18.17 0.76
CA GLU A 260 -9.54 -18.12 -0.25
C GLU A 260 -9.74 -19.22 -1.31
N PRO A 261 -10.73 -19.06 -2.24
CA PRO A 261 -10.92 -20.02 -3.31
C PRO A 261 -9.72 -20.03 -4.24
N THR A 262 -9.32 -21.20 -4.74
CA THR A 262 -8.17 -21.35 -5.64
C THR A 262 -8.50 -22.27 -6.81
N GLY A 263 -7.62 -22.29 -7.81
CA GLY A 263 -7.71 -23.23 -8.93
C GLY A 263 -9.05 -23.17 -9.66
N ARG A 264 -9.73 -24.31 -9.76
CA ARG A 264 -11.02 -24.44 -10.48
C ARG A 264 -12.16 -23.68 -9.79
N ASP A 265 -12.19 -23.67 -8.47
CA ASP A 265 -13.24 -23.00 -7.70
C ASP A 265 -13.17 -21.49 -7.88
N LEU A 266 -11.97 -20.91 -7.82
CA LEU A 266 -11.75 -19.49 -8.12
C LEU A 266 -12.17 -19.16 -9.55
N ARG A 267 -11.76 -20.00 -10.52
CA ARG A 267 -12.13 -19.80 -11.92
C ARG A 267 -13.64 -19.83 -12.11
N ALA A 268 -14.34 -20.80 -11.52
CA ALA A 268 -15.79 -20.92 -11.64
C ALA A 268 -16.52 -19.73 -11.00
N LEU A 269 -16.03 -19.21 -9.86
CA LEU A 269 -16.54 -17.99 -9.26
C LEU A 269 -16.32 -16.77 -10.16
N VAL A 270 -15.09 -16.59 -10.68
CA VAL A 270 -14.77 -15.50 -11.60
C VAL A 270 -15.63 -15.58 -12.86
N GLU A 271 -15.77 -16.74 -13.48
CA GLU A 271 -16.61 -16.91 -14.67
C GLU A 271 -18.09 -16.65 -14.39
N THR A 272 -18.59 -16.98 -13.19
CA THR A 272 -19.99 -16.74 -12.78
C THR A 272 -20.29 -15.26 -12.54
N PHE A 273 -19.33 -14.51 -11.96
CA PHE A 273 -19.56 -13.13 -11.51
C PHE A 273 -18.79 -12.08 -12.33
N ALA A 274 -18.01 -12.48 -13.33
CA ALA A 274 -17.27 -11.55 -14.18
C ALA A 274 -18.25 -10.66 -14.95
N PRO A 275 -18.11 -9.32 -14.86
CA PRO A 275 -18.88 -8.42 -15.71
C PRO A 275 -18.42 -8.53 -17.16
N VAL A 276 -19.28 -8.07 -18.08
CA VAL A 276 -18.90 -7.83 -19.47
C VAL A 276 -18.33 -6.43 -19.57
N TRP A 277 -17.10 -6.31 -20.06
CA TRP A 277 -16.47 -5.02 -20.33
C TRP A 277 -16.52 -4.71 -21.81
N GLN A 278 -16.88 -3.47 -22.13
CA GLN A 278 -16.79 -2.92 -23.46
C GLN A 278 -15.77 -1.79 -23.41
N VAL A 279 -14.75 -1.85 -24.27
CA VAL A 279 -13.64 -0.90 -24.29
C VAL A 279 -13.53 -0.35 -25.71
N GLU A 280 -13.75 0.95 -25.84
CA GLU A 280 -13.48 1.69 -27.08
C GLU A 280 -11.97 1.89 -27.22
N ARG A 281 -11.43 1.70 -28.43
CA ARG A 281 -10.01 1.88 -28.73
C ARG A 281 -9.76 3.10 -29.60
#